data_AF-A0A6C0L3Y1-F1
#
_entry.id   AF-A0A6C0L3Y1-F1
#
_cell.length_a   1.000
_cell.length_b   1.000
_cell.length_c   1.000
_cell.angle_alpha   90.00
_cell.angle_beta   90.00
_cell.angle_gamma   90.00
#
_symmetry.space_group_name_H-M   'P 1'
#
loop_
_entity.id
_entity.type
_entity.pdbx_description
1 polymer ?
#
loop_
_entity_poly.entity_id
_entity_poly.type
_entity_poly.pdbx_seq_one_letter_code
_entity_poly.pdbx_strand_id
1 'polypeptide(L)'
;MNTFDVLTFNNMQLLLELKKDDIVIGSKNKLEKQEDFVKVDNLSELEYSIYFTFTQMFLHLSSRSFGKEHEVIEKIDTMIDNIYGNNQLNRLIDDEEGDLKLIIESIDEYYSQVRENMFYGSPFFTLRYMINESYSYLLNILQENNKYVNKMLGSYKRKYQEEEEEEEEEEEEEEEEEEEEEEEEE
;
A
#
# COMPACT_ATOMS: atom_id res chain seq x y z
N MET A 1 10.18 -6.45 4.10
CA MET A 1 10.74 -5.57 3.06
C MET A 1 12.04 -6.21 2.63
N ASN A 2 12.11 -6.72 1.40
CA ASN A 2 13.28 -7.43 0.90
C ASN A 2 14.43 -6.45 0.63
N THR A 3 15.67 -6.93 0.65
CA THR A 3 16.87 -6.11 0.33
C THR A 3 16.74 -5.44 -1.05
N PHE A 4 16.12 -6.12 -2.03
CA PHE A 4 15.85 -5.57 -3.35
C PHE A 4 14.83 -4.43 -3.35
N ASP A 5 13.81 -4.49 -2.49
CA ASP A 5 12.80 -3.43 -2.37
C ASP A 5 13.44 -2.14 -1.83
N VAL A 6 14.36 -2.27 -0.85
CA VAL A 6 15.08 -1.13 -0.27
C VAL A 6 16.03 -0.49 -1.29
N LEU A 7 16.73 -1.30 -2.07
CA LEU A 7 17.60 -0.81 -3.16
C LEU A 7 16.79 -0.07 -4.22
N THR A 8 15.68 -0.67 -4.65
CA THR A 8 14.78 -0.08 -5.65
C THR A 8 14.20 1.24 -5.15
N PHE A 9 13.79 1.31 -3.88
CA PHE A 9 13.27 2.52 -3.27
C PHE A 9 14.31 3.65 -3.26
N ASN A 10 15.56 3.36 -2.87
CA ASN A 10 16.63 4.35 -2.87
C ASN A 10 16.97 4.84 -4.29
N ASN A 11 17.03 3.93 -5.27
CA ASN A 11 17.25 4.29 -6.66
C ASN A 11 16.11 5.16 -7.21
N MET A 12 14.87 4.81 -6.89
CA MET A 12 13.68 5.57 -7.28
C MET A 12 13.72 6.98 -6.69
N GLN A 13 14.05 7.14 -5.40
CA GLN A 13 14.19 8.46 -4.81
C GLN A 13 15.25 9.31 -5.53
N LEU A 14 16.39 8.72 -5.88
CA LEU A 14 17.44 9.41 -6.62
C LEU A 14 16.96 9.84 -8.02
N LEU A 15 16.29 8.96 -8.76
CA LEU A 15 15.78 9.25 -10.10
C LEU A 15 14.65 10.28 -10.10
N LEU A 16 13.81 10.30 -9.06
CA LEU A 16 12.76 11.31 -8.87
C LEU A 16 13.35 12.69 -8.54
N GLU A 17 14.47 12.74 -7.82
CA GLU A 17 15.16 13.97 -7.42
C GLU A 17 16.35 14.33 -8.34
N LEU A 18 16.39 13.73 -9.53
CA LEU A 18 17.48 13.93 -10.48
C LEU A 18 17.39 15.32 -11.12
N LYS A 19 18.49 16.09 -11.05
CA LYS A 19 18.58 17.39 -11.72
C LYS A 19 19.27 17.26 -13.08
N LYS A 20 19.11 18.29 -13.90
CA LYS A 20 19.63 18.36 -15.27
C LYS A 20 21.15 18.15 -15.38
N ASP A 21 21.92 18.63 -14.40
CA ASP A 21 23.39 18.60 -14.42
C ASP A 21 24.00 17.61 -13.40
N ASP A 22 23.16 16.78 -12.76
CA ASP A 22 23.63 15.77 -11.83
C ASP A 22 24.37 14.66 -12.59
N ILE A 23 25.47 14.17 -12.02
CA ILE A 23 26.20 13.01 -12.54
C ILE A 23 25.79 11.78 -11.75
N VAL A 24 25.31 10.75 -12.45
CA VAL A 24 24.87 9.48 -11.88
C VAL A 24 25.85 8.38 -12.25
N ILE A 25 26.17 7.54 -11.26
CA ILE A 25 26.93 6.31 -11.44
C ILE A 25 26.12 5.11 -10.94
N GLY A 26 26.28 3.98 -11.62
CA GLY A 26 25.82 2.69 -11.11
C GLY A 26 26.87 2.08 -10.18
N SER A 27 26.43 1.38 -9.14
CA SER A 27 27.27 0.42 -8.41
C SER A 27 26.44 -0.73 -7.88
N LYS A 28 26.64 -1.94 -8.39
CA LYS A 28 25.96 -3.17 -7.91
C LYS A 28 24.45 -2.99 -7.68
N ASN A 29 23.74 -2.51 -8.70
CA ASN A 29 22.29 -2.26 -8.72
C ASN A 29 21.85 -1.06 -7.88
N LYS A 30 22.78 -0.21 -7.43
CA LYS A 30 22.50 1.07 -6.80
C LYS A 30 22.81 2.20 -7.76
N LEU A 31 22.00 3.24 -7.71
CA LEU A 31 22.32 4.53 -8.30
C LEU A 31 22.86 5.44 -7.20
N GLU A 32 23.97 6.11 -7.48
CA GLU A 32 24.57 7.08 -6.58
C GLU A 32 24.93 8.36 -7.36
N LYS A 33 24.78 9.52 -6.71
CA LYS A 33 25.23 10.80 -7.30
C LYS A 33 26.74 10.91 -7.09
N GLN A 34 27.46 11.26 -8.15
CA GLN A 34 28.89 11.44 -8.07
C GLN A 34 29.22 12.91 -7.79
N GLU A 35 29.86 13.17 -6.65
CA GLU A 35 30.28 14.52 -6.26
C GLU A 35 31.68 14.89 -6.82
N ASP A 36 32.53 13.90 -7.11
CA ASP A 36 33.94 14.11 -7.52
C ASP A 36 34.30 13.49 -8.88
N PHE A 37 35.11 14.23 -9.64
CA PHE A 37 35.53 14.09 -11.05
C PHE A 37 36.26 12.78 -11.47
N VAL A 38 36.09 11.66 -10.80
CA VAL A 38 36.69 10.39 -11.22
C VAL A 38 35.75 9.68 -12.19
N LYS A 39 35.90 9.94 -13.49
CA LYS A 39 35.29 9.12 -14.56
C LYS A 39 35.81 7.69 -14.43
N VAL A 40 35.08 6.83 -13.73
CA VAL A 40 35.13 5.40 -13.95
C VAL A 40 34.04 5.12 -14.96
N ASP A 41 34.40 4.69 -16.17
CA ASP A 41 33.44 4.25 -17.18
C ASP A 41 32.68 3.06 -16.60
N ASN A 42 31.52 3.35 -16.02
CA ASN A 42 30.64 2.38 -15.41
C ASN A 42 29.26 2.39 -16.08
N LEU A 43 29.29 2.50 -17.40
CA LEU A 43 28.09 2.59 -18.24
C LEU A 43 27.21 1.36 -18.07
N SER A 44 27.79 0.15 -18.13
CA SER A 44 27.03 -1.09 -18.02
C SER A 44 26.39 -1.29 -16.64
N GLU A 45 27.04 -0.89 -15.55
CA GLU A 45 26.39 -0.97 -14.23
C GLU A 45 25.32 0.11 -14.05
N LEU A 46 25.48 1.28 -14.68
CA LEU A 46 24.46 2.32 -14.70
C LEU A 46 23.21 1.84 -15.45
N GLU A 47 23.39 1.34 -16.67
CA GLU A 47 22.35 0.72 -17.50
C GLU A 47 21.63 -0.40 -16.75
N TYR A 48 22.38 -1.32 -16.15
CA TYR A 48 21.80 -2.43 -15.39
C TYR A 48 21.05 -1.94 -14.14
N SER A 49 21.56 -0.92 -13.45
CA SER A 49 20.91 -0.36 -12.26
C SER A 49 19.60 0.34 -12.60
N ILE A 50 19.54 1.05 -13.73
CA ILE A 50 18.32 1.65 -14.26
C ILE A 50 17.33 0.54 -14.64
N TYR A 51 17.75 -0.42 -15.47
CA TYR A 51 16.91 -1.55 -15.88
C TYR A 51 16.35 -2.34 -14.69
N PHE A 52 17.20 -2.63 -13.70
CA PHE A 52 16.81 -3.33 -12.47
C PHE A 52 15.72 -2.56 -11.71
N THR A 53 15.89 -1.24 -11.58
CA THR A 53 14.95 -0.38 -10.82
C THR A 53 13.57 -0.40 -11.47
N PHE A 54 13.47 -0.18 -12.78
CA PHE A 54 12.18 -0.23 -13.49
C PHE A 54 11.58 -1.63 -13.50
N THR A 55 12.39 -2.68 -13.70
CA THR A 55 11.92 -4.08 -13.65
C THR A 55 11.29 -4.41 -12.30
N GLN A 56 11.91 -4.02 -11.19
CA GLN A 56 11.35 -4.23 -9.85
C GLN A 56 10.07 -3.42 -9.63
N MET A 57 9.99 -2.19 -10.13
CA MET A 57 8.77 -1.39 -10.03
C MET A 57 7.61 -2.00 -10.83
N PHE A 58 7.87 -2.51 -12.02
CA PHE A 58 6.87 -3.22 -12.81
C PHE A 58 6.43 -4.53 -12.15
N LEU A 59 7.34 -5.27 -11.52
CA LEU A 59 7.00 -6.43 -10.70
C LEU A 59 6.07 -6.05 -9.54
N HIS A 60 6.35 -4.95 -8.84
CA HIS A 60 5.47 -4.45 -7.79
C HIS A 60 4.08 -4.07 -8.32
N LEU A 61 4.00 -3.40 -9.48
CA LEU A 61 2.72 -3.09 -10.15
C LEU A 61 1.95 -4.37 -10.51
N SER A 62 2.63 -5.37 -11.08
CA SER A 62 2.00 -6.64 -11.48
C SER A 62 1.46 -7.46 -10.30
N SER A 63 2.03 -7.26 -9.10
CA SER A 63 1.62 -7.96 -7.87
C SER A 63 0.27 -7.49 -7.30
N ARG A 64 -0.35 -6.43 -7.86
CA ARG A 64 -1.73 -5.96 -7.56
C ARG A 64 -2.07 -5.80 -6.07
N SER A 65 -1.08 -5.49 -5.24
CA SER A 65 -1.26 -5.51 -3.78
C SER A 65 -1.65 -4.17 -3.15
N PHE A 66 -1.76 -3.08 -3.91
CA PHE A 66 -2.11 -1.78 -3.33
C PHE A 66 -2.92 -0.91 -4.27
N GLY A 67 -3.96 -0.26 -3.75
CA GLY A 67 -4.70 0.84 -4.40
C GLY A 67 -3.88 2.12 -4.62
N LYS A 68 -2.57 1.97 -4.84
CA LYS A 68 -1.57 3.00 -5.13
C LYS A 68 -0.92 2.80 -6.50
N GLU A 69 -1.49 1.94 -7.34
CA GLU A 69 -1.00 1.66 -8.70
C GLU A 69 -0.83 2.95 -9.50
N HIS A 70 -1.76 3.90 -9.35
CA HIS A 70 -1.67 5.21 -9.99
C HIS A 70 -0.44 6.02 -9.53
N GLU A 71 -0.17 6.08 -8.22
CA GLU A 71 1.01 6.77 -7.67
C GLU A 71 2.33 6.18 -8.20
N VAL A 72 2.35 4.87 -8.42
CA VAL A 72 3.55 4.19 -8.94
C VAL A 72 3.73 4.47 -10.43
N ILE A 73 2.65 4.48 -11.22
CA ILE A 73 2.69 4.89 -12.63
C ILE A 73 3.20 6.33 -12.76
N GLU A 74 2.66 7.26 -11.98
CA GLU A 74 3.08 8.68 -12.01
C GLU A 74 4.56 8.84 -11.65
N LYS A 75 5.06 8.06 -10.68
CA LYS A 75 6.48 8.04 -10.33
C LYS A 75 7.33 7.50 -11.48
N ILE A 76 6.89 6.45 -12.16
CA ILE A 76 7.60 5.90 -13.33
C ILE A 76 7.69 6.95 -14.44
N ASP A 77 6.59 7.62 -14.76
CA ASP A 77 6.50 8.71 -15.74
C ASP A 77 7.50 9.84 -15.40
N THR A 78 7.47 10.30 -14.15
CA THR A 78 8.36 11.38 -13.66
C THR A 78 9.84 10.98 -13.74
N MET A 79 10.16 9.72 -13.43
CA MET A 79 11.54 9.24 -13.52
C MET A 79 12.03 9.16 -14.97
N ILE A 80 11.19 8.72 -15.91
CA ILE A 80 11.51 8.69 -17.34
C ILE A 80 11.80 10.12 -17.83
N ASP A 81 10.92 11.07 -17.50
CA ASP A 81 11.10 12.48 -17.84
C ASP A 81 12.41 13.05 -17.28
N ASN A 82 12.75 12.71 -16.03
CA ASN A 82 13.99 13.14 -15.40
C ASN A 82 15.23 12.52 -16.05
N ILE A 83 15.15 11.27 -16.53
CA ILE A 83 16.24 10.61 -17.26
C ILE A 83 16.49 11.33 -18.59
N TYR A 84 15.45 11.61 -19.37
CA TYR A 84 15.57 12.39 -20.61
C TYR A 84 15.99 13.85 -20.35
N GLY A 85 15.59 14.41 -19.20
CA GLY A 85 15.94 15.76 -18.77
C GLY A 85 17.38 15.92 -18.29
N ASN A 86 18.09 14.83 -17.99
CA ASN A 86 19.47 14.86 -17.51
C ASN A 86 20.48 14.89 -18.66
N ASN A 87 21.40 15.85 -18.63
CA ASN A 87 22.37 16.08 -19.71
C ASN A 87 23.37 14.91 -19.88
N GLN A 88 23.73 14.20 -18.82
CA GLN A 88 24.63 13.04 -18.91
C GLN A 88 23.90 11.86 -19.52
N LEU A 89 22.74 11.48 -18.98
CA LEU A 89 21.97 10.33 -19.44
C LEU A 89 21.47 10.54 -20.87
N ASN A 90 21.02 11.75 -21.21
CA ASN A 90 20.59 12.05 -22.58
C ASN A 90 21.74 11.90 -23.59
N ARG A 91 22.97 12.32 -23.22
CA ARG A 91 24.15 12.06 -24.06
C ARG A 91 24.47 10.57 -24.21
N LEU A 92 24.25 9.77 -23.17
CA LEU A 92 24.45 8.32 -23.21
C LEU A 92 23.35 7.61 -24.02
N ILE A 93 22.14 8.19 -24.09
CA ILE A 93 21.05 7.71 -24.94
C ILE A 93 21.32 8.04 -26.43
N ASP A 94 21.91 9.21 -26.70
CA ASP A 94 22.30 9.62 -28.05
C ASP A 94 23.55 8.87 -28.57
N ASP A 95 24.29 8.18 -27.69
CA ASP A 95 25.47 7.42 -28.04
C ASP A 95 25.09 6.11 -28.76
N GLU A 96 25.64 5.89 -29.95
CA GLU A 96 25.34 4.69 -30.77
C GLU A 96 25.98 3.42 -30.20
N GLU A 97 26.97 3.54 -29.31
CA GLU A 97 27.67 2.39 -28.71
C GLU A 97 27.01 1.89 -27.41
N GLY A 98 26.10 2.66 -26.80
CA GLY A 98 25.46 2.33 -25.52
C GLY A 98 24.14 1.54 -25.66
N ASP A 99 23.89 0.62 -24.72
CA ASP A 99 22.63 -0.14 -24.65
C ASP A 99 21.54 0.66 -23.91
N LEU A 100 21.90 1.77 -23.25
CA LEU A 100 20.98 2.61 -22.48
C LEU A 100 19.75 3.04 -23.28
N LYS A 101 19.92 3.41 -24.55
CA LYS A 101 18.80 3.78 -25.43
C LYS A 101 17.78 2.65 -25.56
N LEU A 102 18.26 1.44 -25.87
CA LEU A 102 17.41 0.25 -26.02
C LEU A 102 16.71 -0.09 -24.71
N ILE A 103 17.40 0.08 -23.58
CA ILE A 103 16.85 -0.14 -22.24
C ILE A 103 15.71 0.84 -21.97
N ILE A 104 15.91 2.14 -22.19
CA ILE A 104 14.86 3.15 -21.96
C ILE A 104 13.69 2.97 -22.92
N GLU A 105 13.94 2.73 -24.21
CA GLU A 105 12.87 2.44 -25.19
C GLU A 105 12.03 1.21 -24.78
N SER A 106 12.69 0.15 -24.27
CA SER A 106 12.01 -1.04 -23.77
C SER A 106 11.17 -0.74 -22.51
N ILE A 107 11.68 0.12 -21.62
CA ILE A 107 10.97 0.57 -20.42
C ILE A 107 9.74 1.39 -20.81
N ASP A 108 9.87 2.32 -21.76
CA ASP A 108 8.78 3.17 -22.25
C ASP A 108 7.67 2.36 -22.96
N GLU A 109 8.07 1.39 -23.78
CA GLU A 109 7.12 0.49 -24.42
C GLU A 109 6.35 -0.33 -23.38
N TYR A 110 7.07 -0.92 -22.41
CA TYR A 110 6.43 -1.69 -21.36
C TYR A 110 5.57 -0.83 -20.44
N TYR A 111 6.01 0.38 -20.09
CA TYR A 111 5.23 1.36 -19.35
C TYR A 111 3.93 1.70 -20.10
N SER A 112 4.01 1.95 -21.40
CA SER A 112 2.84 2.24 -22.23
C SER A 112 1.84 1.08 -22.22
N GLN A 113 2.32 -0.16 -22.35
CA GLN A 113 1.47 -1.36 -22.26
C GLN A 113 0.83 -1.50 -20.87
N VAL A 114 1.60 -1.30 -19.80
CA VAL A 114 1.11 -1.38 -18.42
C VAL A 114 0.06 -0.30 -18.14
N ARG A 115 0.32 0.94 -18.58
CA ARG A 115 -0.61 2.07 -18.50
C ARG A 115 -1.90 1.74 -19.26
N GLU A 116 -1.81 1.33 -20.52
CA GLU A 116 -2.98 0.95 -21.31
C GLU A 116 -3.77 -0.20 -20.68
N ASN A 117 -3.10 -1.23 -20.16
CA ASN A 117 -3.75 -2.35 -19.49
C ASN A 117 -4.46 -1.93 -18.19
N MET A 118 -3.92 -0.96 -17.46
CA MET A 118 -4.56 -0.43 -16.25
C MET A 118 -5.72 0.52 -16.55
N PHE A 119 -5.59 1.38 -17.56
CA PHE A 119 -6.61 2.42 -17.85
C PHE A 119 -7.68 1.98 -18.86
N TYR A 120 -7.31 1.18 -19.87
CA TYR A 120 -8.19 0.82 -20.99
C TYR A 120 -8.51 -0.69 -21.06
N GLY A 121 -7.79 -1.53 -20.31
CA GLY A 121 -7.87 -2.99 -20.41
C GLY A 121 -8.98 -3.72 -19.64
N SER A 122 -9.80 -3.08 -18.77
CA SER A 122 -10.76 -3.88 -17.97
C SER A 122 -12.06 -3.20 -17.52
N PRO A 123 -13.22 -3.62 -18.08
CA PRO A 123 -14.53 -3.40 -17.49
C PRO A 123 -14.64 -3.95 -16.05
N PHE A 124 -13.83 -4.97 -15.71
CA PHE A 124 -13.80 -5.61 -14.41
C PHE A 124 -12.91 -4.91 -13.38
N PHE A 125 -11.92 -4.10 -13.79
CA PHE A 125 -11.17 -3.25 -12.86
C PHE A 125 -12.08 -2.16 -12.30
N THR A 126 -12.87 -1.53 -13.18
CA THR A 126 -13.95 -0.61 -12.80
C THR A 126 -14.96 -1.30 -11.88
N LEU A 127 -15.40 -2.52 -12.22
CA LEU A 127 -16.35 -3.28 -11.40
C LEU A 127 -15.75 -3.69 -10.04
N ARG A 128 -14.49 -4.13 -10.00
CA ARG A 128 -13.80 -4.53 -8.77
C ARG A 128 -13.52 -3.35 -7.86
N TYR A 129 -13.17 -2.19 -8.43
CA TYR A 129 -13.09 -0.93 -7.70
C TYR A 129 -14.44 -0.58 -7.07
N MET A 130 -15.54 -0.65 -7.84
CA MET A 130 -16.90 -0.44 -7.30
C MET A 130 -17.27 -1.46 -6.21
N ILE A 131 -16.91 -2.73 -6.37
CA ILE A 131 -17.17 -3.76 -5.36
C ILE A 131 -16.38 -3.50 -4.08
N ASN A 132 -15.12 -3.06 -4.19
CA ASN A 132 -14.26 -2.79 -3.04
C ASN A 132 -14.71 -1.53 -2.27
N GLU A 133 -15.16 -0.49 -2.98
CA GLU A 133 -15.83 0.66 -2.37
C GLU A 133 -17.13 0.25 -1.69
N SER A 134 -17.96 -0.55 -2.36
CA SER A 134 -19.24 -1.03 -1.81
C SER A 134 -19.03 -1.91 -0.58
N TYR A 135 -17.99 -2.75 -0.57
CA TYR A 135 -17.61 -3.56 0.58
C TYR A 135 -17.17 -2.71 1.77
N SER A 136 -16.36 -1.68 1.53
CA SER A 136 -15.93 -0.73 2.56
C SER A 136 -17.11 0.06 3.14
N TYR A 137 -18.06 0.46 2.29
CA TYR A 137 -19.32 1.08 2.70
C TYR A 137 -20.18 0.14 3.54
N LEU A 138 -20.33 -1.13 3.15
CA LEU A 138 -21.06 -2.14 3.92
C LEU A 138 -20.39 -2.46 5.26
N LEU A 139 -19.06 -2.50 5.31
CA LEU A 139 -18.31 -2.64 6.56
C LEU A 139 -18.58 -1.47 7.50
N ASN A 140 -18.61 -0.24 6.98
CA ASN A 140 -18.95 0.94 7.79
C ASN A 140 -20.39 0.85 8.32
N ILE A 141 -21.35 0.42 7.50
CA ILE A 141 -22.74 0.18 7.96
C ILE A 141 -22.78 -0.92 9.02
N LEU A 142 -22.02 -2.01 8.85
CA LEU A 142 -21.96 -3.08 9.85
C LEU A 142 -21.32 -2.61 11.15
N GLN A 143 -20.31 -1.75 11.09
CA GLN A 143 -19.71 -1.14 12.27
C GLN A 143 -20.66 -0.16 12.96
N GLU A 144 -21.42 0.64 12.20
CA GLU A 144 -22.49 1.49 12.72
C GLU A 144 -23.61 0.67 13.35
N ASN A 145 -24.04 -0.41 12.69
CA ASN A 145 -25.05 -1.31 13.21
C ASN A 145 -24.55 -2.05 14.45
N ASN A 146 -23.29 -2.49 14.49
CA ASN A 146 -22.70 -3.09 15.69
C ASN A 146 -22.67 -2.09 16.85
N LYS A 147 -22.43 -0.80 16.58
CA LYS A 147 -22.54 0.27 17.59
C LYS A 147 -23.98 0.44 18.10
N TYR A 148 -24.99 0.35 17.21
CA TYR A 148 -26.40 0.38 17.59
C TYR A 148 -26.86 -0.88 18.34
N VAL A 149 -26.41 -2.07 17.92
CA VAL A 149 -26.71 -3.35 18.54
C VAL A 149 -26.04 -3.45 19.92
N ASN A 150 -24.81 -2.96 20.08
CA ASN A 150 -24.18 -2.85 21.40
C ASN A 150 -24.94 -1.89 22.32
N LYS A 151 -25.54 -0.83 21.78
CA LYS A 151 -26.40 0.08 22.55
C LYS A 151 -27.71 -0.58 22.98
N MET A 152 -28.32 -1.40 22.12
CA MET A 152 -29.50 -2.22 22.45
C MET A 152 -29.16 -3.32 23.47
N LEU A 153 -28.09 -4.10 23.25
CA LEU A 153 -27.64 -5.14 24.18
C LEU A 153 -27.26 -4.56 25.55
N GLY A 154 -26.67 -3.37 25.60
CA GLY A 154 -26.45 -2.66 26.85
C GLY A 154 -27.75 -2.25 27.57
N SER A 155 -28.84 -2.08 26.82
CA SER A 155 -30.18 -1.82 27.38
C SER A 155 -30.83 -3.11 27.88
N TYR A 156 -30.66 -4.23 27.18
CA TYR A 156 -31.11 -5.56 27.62
C TYR A 156 -30.36 -6.07 28.85
N LYS A 157 -29.04 -5.85 28.92
CA LYS A 157 -28.23 -6.24 30.07
C LYS A 157 -28.63 -5.49 31.34
N ARG A 158 -29.11 -4.25 31.21
CA ARG A 158 -29.65 -3.47 32.32
C ARG A 158 -31.01 -4.00 32.79
N LYS A 159 -31.85 -4.49 31.87
CA LYS A 159 -33.14 -5.12 32.20
C LYS A 159 -32.98 -6.47 32.90
N TYR A 160 -31.98 -7.26 32.52
CA TYR A 160 -31.67 -8.53 33.19
C TYR A 160 -31.11 -8.34 34.60
N GLN A 161 -30.37 -7.26 34.87
CA GLN A 161 -29.94 -6.94 36.24
C GLN A 161 -31.11 -6.47 37.11
N GLU A 162 -32.08 -5.75 36.54
CA GLU A 162 -33.31 -5.39 37.25
C GLU A 162 -34.18 -6.63 37.54
N GLU A 163 -34.18 -7.65 36.67
CA GLU A 163 -34.89 -8.92 36.92
C GLU A 163 -34.16 -9.84 37.92
N GLU A 164 -32.82 -9.85 37.95
CA GLU A 164 -32.04 -10.57 39.00
C GLU A 164 -32.20 -9.91 40.38
N GLU A 165 -32.28 -8.57 40.46
CA GLU A 165 -32.55 -7.86 41.72
C GLU A 165 -33.97 -8.11 42.25
N GLU A 166 -34.97 -8.33 41.37
CA GLU A 166 -36.34 -8.73 41.77
C GLU A 166 -36.40 -10.20 42.24
N GLU A 167 -35.63 -11.12 41.65
CA GLU A 167 -35.56 -12.52 42.10
C GLU A 167 -34.82 -12.68 43.45
N GLU A 168 -33.78 -11.86 43.72
CA GLU A 168 -33.13 -11.85 45.04
C GLU A 168 -34.05 -11.30 46.15
N GLU A 169 -34.95 -10.34 45.86
CA GLU A 169 -35.96 -9.85 46.82
C GLU A 169 -37.05 -10.92 47.11
N GLU A 170 -37.44 -11.73 46.12
CA GLU A 170 -38.40 -12.84 46.34
C GLU A 170 -37.80 -14.00 47.15
N GLU A 171 -36.50 -14.31 46.99
CA GLU A 171 -35.83 -15.32 47.83
C GLU A 171 -35.64 -14.85 49.28
N GLU A 172 -35.42 -13.56 49.54
CA GLU A 172 -35.38 -13.02 50.92
C GLU A 172 -36.75 -13.08 51.62
N GLU A 173 -37.87 -12.90 50.89
CA GLU A 173 -39.22 -13.05 51.45
C GLU A 173 -39.57 -14.50 51.80
N GLU A 174 -39.10 -15.50 51.02
CA GLU A 174 -39.30 -16.92 51.35
C GLU A 174 -38.46 -17.39 52.56
N GLU A 175 -37.25 -16.87 52.76
CA GLU A 175 -36.44 -17.18 53.97
C GLU A 175 -37.05 -16.58 55.26
N GLU A 176 -37.70 -15.41 55.19
CA GLU A 176 -38.42 -14.84 56.34
C GLU A 176 -39.68 -15.65 56.71
N GLU A 177 -40.39 -16.24 55.73
CA GLU A 177 -41.53 -17.12 56.02
C GLU A 177 -41.11 -18.48 56.63
N GLU A 178 -39.96 -19.05 56.24
CA GLU A 178 -39.43 -20.27 56.86
C GLU A 178 -38.93 -20.04 58.31
N GLU A 179 -38.36 -18.86 58.63
CA GLU A 179 -38.00 -18.52 60.02
C GLU A 179 -39.24 -18.31 60.92
N GLU A 180 -40.36 -17.78 60.40
CA GLU A 180 -41.61 -17.66 61.16
C GLU A 180 -42.29 -19.02 61.43
N GLU A 181 -42.20 -20.00 60.50
CA GLU A 181 -42.73 -21.35 60.75
C GLU A 181 -41.90 -22.15 61.76
N GLU A 182 -40.57 -21.96 61.84
CA GLU A 182 -39.74 -22.61 62.87
C GLU A 182 -39.98 -22.04 64.28
N GLU A 183 -40.37 -20.75 64.43
CA GLU A 183 -40.75 -20.17 65.73
C GLU A 183 -42.13 -20.64 66.24
N GLU A 184 -43.02 -21.14 65.38
CA GLU A 184 -44.33 -21.68 65.79
C GLU A 184 -44.31 -23.17 66.21
N GLU A 185 -43.24 -23.92 65.90
CA GLU A 185 -43.08 -25.34 66.29
C GLU A 185 -42.26 -25.60 67.59
N GLU A 186 -41.66 -24.58 68.24
CA GLU A 186 -41.05 -24.66 69.60
C GLU A 186 -42.03 -24.40 70.77
#